data_AF-A0A6P0XLC8-F1
#
_entry.id   AF-A0A6P0XLC8-F1
#
_cell.length_a   1.000
_cell.length_b   1.000
_cell.length_c   1.000
_cell.angle_alpha   90.00
_cell.angle_beta   90.00
_cell.angle_gamma   90.00
#
_symmetry.space_group_name_H-M   'P 1'
#
loop_
_entity.id
_entity.type
_entity.pdbx_description
1 polymer ?
#
loop_
_entity_poly.entity_id
_entity_poly.type
_entity_poly.pdbx_seq_one_letter_code
_entity_poly.pdbx_strand_id
1 'polypeptide(L)'
;MNKQSFTPNIPPYTWNRPIGINWDNPYTVRYSSNLDDGPWHGMPLGGFGAGAIGRSPRGDFNLWHLDGGEHIYQNLAACQFSVFEETKGHKQAYALCTEPPSDGSLSTWQWYPKQKAELHTGTYHALYPRSWFVYENVFTAQLSCEQFSPIWAGNYQETSYPVAIFEWVAHNPTDEPITLSIMFTWQNMIGWFTNSVKTPQVRVRDDGSPVYEYKPRWGESTDNFNL
;
A
#
# COMPACT_ATOMS: atom_id res chain seq x y z
N MET A 1 7.19 -5.21 37.15
CA MET A 1 7.45 -4.74 35.78
C MET A 1 6.14 -4.23 35.22
N ASN A 2 6.06 -2.95 34.90
CA ASN A 2 4.86 -2.38 34.28
C ASN A 2 4.73 -3.01 32.88
N LYS A 3 3.71 -3.83 32.67
CA LYS A 3 3.24 -4.23 31.34
C LYS A 3 2.67 -2.97 30.68
N GLN A 4 3.54 -2.13 30.13
CA GLN A 4 3.09 -1.02 29.30
C GLN A 4 2.51 -1.65 28.05
N SER A 5 1.17 -1.64 27.94
CA SER A 5 0.49 -2.26 26.80
C SER A 5 0.91 -1.53 25.54
N PHE A 6 1.49 -2.27 24.58
CA PHE A 6 1.61 -1.79 23.21
C PHE A 6 0.20 -1.56 22.67
N THR A 7 -0.22 -0.31 22.67
CA THR A 7 -1.47 0.09 22.05
C THR A 7 -1.13 1.30 21.21
N PRO A 8 -0.96 1.12 19.88
CA PRO A 8 -0.78 2.27 19.01
C PRO A 8 -1.98 3.22 19.22
N ASN A 9 -1.72 4.52 19.18
CA ASN A 9 -2.73 5.55 19.42
C ASN A 9 -3.67 5.67 18.20
N ILE A 10 -4.53 4.68 18.02
CA ILE A 10 -5.47 4.55 16.90
C ILE A 10 -6.85 5.00 17.37
N PRO A 11 -7.51 5.96 16.68
CA PRO A 11 -8.86 6.37 17.02
C PRO A 11 -9.86 5.18 16.96
N PRO A 12 -10.81 5.07 17.89
CA PRO A 12 -11.74 3.94 17.96
C PRO A 12 -12.77 3.92 16.82
N TYR A 13 -12.86 5.00 16.04
CA TYR A 13 -13.81 5.18 14.94
C TYR A 13 -13.17 4.92 13.55
N THR A 14 -11.99 4.30 13.51
CA THR A 14 -11.35 3.92 12.26
C THR A 14 -12.15 2.84 11.54
N TRP A 15 -12.29 2.96 10.22
CA TRP A 15 -12.59 1.79 9.42
C TRP A 15 -11.46 0.78 9.63
N ASN A 16 -11.77 -0.48 9.91
CA ASN A 16 -10.75 -1.48 10.16
C ASN A 16 -11.14 -2.85 9.63
N ARG A 17 -10.12 -3.63 9.28
CA ARG A 17 -10.26 -4.97 8.74
C ARG A 17 -8.98 -5.76 8.98
N PRO A 18 -9.07 -7.07 9.26
CA PRO A 18 -7.88 -7.90 9.31
C PRO A 18 -7.08 -7.91 8.00
N ILE A 19 -5.75 -7.96 8.11
CA ILE A 19 -4.83 -7.93 6.97
C ILE A 19 -5.01 -9.20 6.12
N GLY A 20 -5.18 -9.01 4.81
CA GLY A 20 -5.21 -10.12 3.84
C GLY A 20 -6.46 -11.01 3.87
N ILE A 21 -7.52 -10.66 4.62
CA ILE A 21 -8.79 -11.40 4.59
C ILE A 21 -9.57 -11.09 3.30
N ASN A 22 -9.92 -12.14 2.55
CA ASN A 22 -10.66 -12.04 1.29
C ASN A 22 -12.03 -11.36 1.45
N TRP A 23 -12.48 -10.70 0.40
CA TRP A 23 -13.77 -10.03 0.36
C TRP A 23 -14.87 -10.99 -0.07
N ASP A 24 -15.95 -11.04 0.72
CA ASP A 24 -17.14 -11.81 0.39
C ASP A 24 -18.05 -10.96 -0.50
N ASN A 25 -18.30 -11.43 -1.72
CA ASN A 25 -19.18 -10.79 -2.71
C ASN A 25 -18.93 -9.27 -2.86
N PRO A 26 -17.69 -8.84 -3.20
CA PRO A 26 -17.43 -7.43 -3.46
C PRO A 26 -18.33 -6.94 -4.60
N TYR A 27 -18.61 -5.64 -4.61
CA TYR A 27 -19.30 -4.99 -5.72
C TYR A 27 -18.62 -5.35 -7.04
N THR A 28 -19.43 -5.60 -8.06
CA THR A 28 -18.97 -5.72 -9.44
C THR A 28 -19.75 -4.75 -10.32
N VAL A 29 -19.06 -4.19 -11.31
CA VAL A 29 -19.65 -3.22 -12.23
C VAL A 29 -20.83 -3.79 -13.03
N ARG A 30 -21.76 -2.89 -13.38
CA ARG A 30 -22.95 -3.21 -14.18
C ARG A 30 -22.70 -3.18 -15.68
N TYR A 31 -21.78 -2.33 -16.14
CA TYR A 31 -21.44 -2.14 -17.55
C TYR A 31 -19.93 -2.27 -17.74
N SER A 32 -19.49 -2.64 -18.94
CA SER A 32 -18.07 -2.87 -19.25
C SER A 32 -17.24 -1.57 -19.29
N SER A 33 -17.87 -0.42 -19.47
CA SER A 33 -17.23 0.91 -19.41
C SER A 33 -16.99 1.43 -18.01
N ASN A 34 -17.68 0.88 -17.01
CA ASN A 34 -17.48 1.25 -15.63
C ASN A 34 -16.17 0.64 -15.13
N LEU A 35 -15.39 1.45 -14.42
CA LEU A 35 -14.13 1.03 -13.82
C LEU A 35 -14.41 0.12 -12.60
N ASP A 36 -13.74 -1.02 -12.58
CA ASP A 36 -13.80 -2.02 -11.51
C ASP A 36 -12.41 -2.60 -11.23
N ASP A 37 -11.75 -2.07 -10.20
CA ASP A 37 -10.44 -2.56 -9.75
C ASP A 37 -10.57 -3.68 -8.71
N GLY A 38 -11.80 -4.09 -8.41
CA GLY A 38 -12.13 -4.93 -7.28
C GLY A 38 -12.02 -4.19 -5.93
N PRO A 39 -11.98 -4.94 -4.81
CA PRO A 39 -12.16 -4.35 -3.48
C PRO A 39 -10.86 -3.99 -2.74
N TRP A 40 -9.69 -4.28 -3.33
CA TRP A 40 -8.40 -4.13 -2.65
C TRP A 40 -7.87 -2.68 -2.71
N HIS A 41 -8.64 -1.77 -2.12
CA HIS A 41 -8.26 -0.37 -1.94
C HIS A 41 -7.94 -0.06 -0.49
N GLY A 42 -7.05 0.91 -0.29
CA GLY A 42 -6.79 1.50 1.01
C GLY A 42 -6.79 3.03 0.93
N MET A 43 -6.50 3.66 2.05
CA MET A 43 -6.40 5.11 2.13
C MET A 43 -5.29 5.63 1.19
N PRO A 44 -5.56 6.68 0.37
CA PRO A 44 -4.55 7.25 -0.52
C PRO A 44 -3.46 8.01 0.24
N LEU A 45 -2.26 7.99 -0.32
CA LEU A 45 -1.08 8.75 0.12
C LEU A 45 -0.68 9.72 -1.00
N GLY A 46 -0.69 11.01 -0.72
CA GLY A 46 -0.37 12.08 -1.67
C GLY A 46 -1.10 13.38 -1.35
N GLY A 47 -0.43 14.51 -1.60
CA GLY A 47 -0.99 15.85 -1.46
C GLY A 47 -1.98 16.21 -2.57
N PHE A 48 -2.73 17.30 -2.36
CA PHE A 48 -3.62 17.86 -3.36
C PHE A 48 -2.82 18.37 -4.56
N GLY A 49 -3.15 17.88 -5.76
CA GLY A 49 -2.44 18.21 -7.00
C GLY A 49 -1.08 17.52 -7.18
N ALA A 50 -0.62 16.74 -6.20
CA ALA A 50 0.66 16.04 -6.25
C ALA A 50 0.60 14.67 -6.95
N GLY A 51 -0.62 14.18 -7.17
CA GLY A 51 -0.88 12.77 -7.42
C GLY A 51 -0.95 11.94 -6.13
N ALA A 52 -1.47 10.72 -6.23
CA ALA A 52 -1.67 9.84 -5.08
C ALA A 52 -1.31 8.38 -5.38
N ILE A 53 -0.89 7.67 -4.33
CA ILE A 53 -0.60 6.24 -4.35
C ILE A 53 -1.53 5.55 -3.35
N GLY A 54 -2.22 4.49 -3.78
CA GLY A 54 -2.97 3.62 -2.88
C GLY A 54 -2.12 2.47 -2.39
N ARG A 55 -2.23 2.19 -1.08
CA ARG A 55 -1.68 1.00 -0.45
C ARG A 55 -2.81 0.26 0.26
N SER A 56 -3.09 -0.96 -0.14
CA SER A 56 -4.30 -1.64 0.29
C SER A 56 -4.14 -2.41 1.62
N PRO A 57 -5.24 -2.89 2.24
CA PRO A 57 -5.20 -3.68 3.47
C PRO A 57 -4.44 -5.01 3.40
N ARG A 58 -4.08 -5.50 2.20
CA ARG A 58 -3.16 -6.66 2.07
C ARG A 58 -1.69 -6.25 2.04
N GLY A 59 -1.37 -4.95 1.99
CA GLY A 59 -0.03 -4.39 2.11
C GLY A 59 0.63 -3.93 0.80
N ASP A 60 0.03 -4.22 -0.35
CA ASP A 60 0.54 -3.85 -1.68
C ASP A 60 0.29 -2.37 -2.03
N PHE A 61 1.24 -1.78 -2.75
CA PHE A 61 1.06 -0.50 -3.45
C PHE A 61 0.52 -0.79 -4.84
N ASN A 62 -0.71 -0.37 -5.10
CA ASN A 62 -1.49 -0.89 -6.22
C ASN A 62 -2.32 0.12 -7.01
N LEU A 63 -2.54 1.31 -6.48
CA LEU A 63 -3.28 2.35 -7.18
C LEU A 63 -2.36 3.54 -7.41
N TRP A 64 -2.29 4.02 -8.64
CA TRP A 64 -1.38 5.09 -9.05
C TRP A 64 -2.14 6.18 -9.79
N HIS A 65 -2.36 7.30 -9.10
CA HIS A 65 -2.90 8.55 -9.63
C HIS A 65 -1.77 9.57 -9.75
N LEU A 66 -0.66 9.17 -10.38
CA LEU A 66 0.54 10.00 -10.48
C LEU A 66 0.56 10.92 -11.71
N ASP A 67 -0.14 10.54 -12.78
CA ASP A 67 -0.44 11.45 -13.89
C ASP A 67 -1.84 12.04 -13.68
N GLY A 68 -1.96 13.36 -13.86
CA GLY A 68 -3.14 14.11 -13.46
C GLY A 68 -4.38 13.69 -14.23
N GLY A 69 -5.36 13.12 -13.53
CA GLY A 69 -6.61 12.63 -14.14
C GLY A 69 -6.56 11.17 -14.59
N GLU A 70 -5.39 10.52 -14.50
CA GLU A 70 -5.22 9.12 -14.89
C GLU A 70 -5.42 8.16 -13.73
N HIS A 71 -5.89 6.97 -14.09
CA HIS A 71 -6.15 5.89 -13.17
C HIS A 71 -5.40 4.63 -13.61
N ILE A 72 -4.42 4.19 -12.82
CA ILE A 72 -3.73 2.92 -13.05
C ILE A 72 -3.83 2.07 -11.78
N TYR A 73 -4.51 0.94 -11.88
CA TYR A 73 -4.59 -0.04 -10.81
C TYR A 73 -3.77 -1.29 -11.16
N GLN A 74 -2.56 -1.35 -10.61
CA GLN A 74 -1.62 -2.44 -10.81
C GLN A 74 -0.64 -2.53 -9.65
N ASN A 75 -0.45 -3.73 -9.11
CA ASN A 75 0.52 -3.98 -8.02
C ASN A 75 1.96 -3.87 -8.54
N LEU A 76 2.81 -3.14 -7.80
CA LEU A 76 4.27 -3.24 -7.93
C LEU A 76 4.84 -3.98 -6.73
N ALA A 77 5.05 -5.28 -6.91
CA ALA A 77 5.48 -6.17 -5.84
C ALA A 77 6.86 -5.81 -5.25
N ALA A 78 7.70 -5.09 -5.99
CA ALA A 78 9.00 -4.61 -5.49
C ALA A 78 8.86 -3.40 -4.53
N CYS A 79 7.75 -2.66 -4.58
CA CYS A 79 7.44 -1.58 -3.65
C CYS A 79 6.84 -2.18 -2.38
N GLN A 80 7.64 -2.33 -1.32
CA GLN A 80 7.22 -3.02 -0.09
C GLN A 80 7.95 -2.52 1.15
N PHE A 81 7.27 -2.64 2.28
CA PHE A 81 7.96 -2.79 3.56
C PHE A 81 8.23 -4.27 3.82
N SER A 82 9.40 -4.57 4.36
CA SER A 82 9.77 -5.92 4.81
C SER A 82 10.33 -5.85 6.22
N VAL A 83 10.02 -6.86 7.03
CA VAL A 83 10.53 -6.98 8.40
C VAL A 83 11.35 -8.25 8.52
N PHE A 84 12.51 -8.13 9.15
CA PHE A 84 13.29 -9.24 9.67
C PHE A 84 13.24 -9.23 11.19
N GLU A 85 13.09 -10.41 11.79
CA GLU A 85 13.16 -10.63 13.23
C GLU A 85 14.07 -11.82 13.54
N GLU A 86 14.96 -11.65 14.52
CA GLU A 86 15.67 -12.74 15.18
C GLU A 86 15.44 -12.71 16.68
N THR A 87 14.90 -13.81 17.22
CA THR A 87 14.67 -14.02 18.65
C THR A 87 15.20 -15.39 19.04
N LYS A 88 16.09 -15.48 20.04
CA LYS A 88 16.68 -16.74 20.53
C LYS A 88 17.25 -17.65 19.41
N GLY A 89 17.88 -17.03 18.40
CA GLY A 89 18.45 -17.73 17.24
C GLY A 89 17.43 -18.16 16.18
N HIS A 90 16.12 -17.96 16.41
CA HIS A 90 15.08 -18.18 15.41
C HIS A 90 14.95 -16.95 14.52
N LYS A 91 15.10 -17.12 13.20
CA LYS A 91 15.12 -16.05 12.20
C LYS A 91 13.90 -16.13 11.31
N GLN A 92 13.26 -15.00 11.06
CA GLN A 92 12.18 -14.87 10.08
C GLN A 92 12.27 -13.53 9.36
N ALA A 93 11.83 -13.51 8.10
CA ALA A 93 11.72 -12.30 7.30
C ALA A 93 10.49 -12.37 6.42
N TYR A 94 9.74 -11.28 6.31
CA TYR A 94 8.56 -11.19 5.46
C TYR A 94 8.49 -9.83 4.76
N ALA A 95 8.24 -9.85 3.45
CA ALA A 95 7.63 -8.72 2.75
C ALA A 95 6.18 -8.59 3.20
N LEU A 96 5.79 -7.42 3.69
CA LEU A 96 4.55 -7.18 4.42
C LEU A 96 3.32 -7.02 3.51
N CYS A 97 3.29 -7.81 2.44
CA CYS A 97 2.13 -8.03 1.59
C CYS A 97 1.70 -9.49 1.67
N THR A 98 0.40 -9.73 1.78
CA THR A 98 -0.12 -11.10 1.87
C THR A 98 -0.35 -11.78 0.53
N GLU A 99 -0.11 -11.07 -0.57
CA GLU A 99 -0.24 -11.60 -1.93
C GLU A 99 1.13 -11.54 -2.65
N PRO A 100 1.74 -12.69 -2.96
CA PRO A 100 2.92 -12.73 -3.81
C PRO A 100 2.58 -12.32 -5.26
N PRO A 101 3.55 -11.84 -6.05
CA PRO A 101 3.35 -11.58 -7.47
C PRO A 101 3.04 -12.88 -8.22
N SER A 102 2.09 -12.82 -9.15
CA SER A 102 1.62 -13.98 -9.92
C SER A 102 2.56 -14.40 -11.06
N ASP A 103 3.53 -13.55 -11.43
CA ASP A 103 4.47 -13.77 -12.53
C ASP A 103 5.76 -14.51 -12.10
N GLY A 104 5.88 -14.86 -10.81
CA GLY A 104 7.05 -15.55 -10.25
C GLY A 104 8.26 -14.65 -10.03
N SER A 105 8.16 -13.34 -10.29
CA SER A 105 9.17 -12.36 -9.88
C SER A 105 9.31 -12.36 -8.36
N LEU A 106 10.49 -11.96 -7.86
CA LEU A 106 10.77 -11.89 -6.41
C LEU A 106 10.48 -13.21 -5.65
N SER A 107 10.60 -14.37 -6.32
CA SER A 107 10.30 -15.69 -5.76
C SER A 107 11.18 -16.10 -4.58
N THR A 108 12.31 -15.39 -4.36
CA THR A 108 13.17 -15.57 -3.19
C THR A 108 12.65 -14.84 -1.95
N TRP A 109 11.69 -13.92 -2.10
CA TRP A 109 11.09 -13.22 -0.98
C TRP A 109 10.05 -14.11 -0.30
N GLN A 110 10.02 -14.04 1.03
CA GLN A 110 8.94 -14.61 1.82
C GLN A 110 7.86 -13.55 2.00
N TRP A 111 6.60 -13.90 1.72
CA TRP A 111 5.46 -12.98 1.78
C TRP A 111 4.69 -13.16 3.08
N TYR A 112 4.11 -12.07 3.59
CA TYR A 112 3.43 -12.07 4.89
C TYR A 112 2.28 -13.08 4.92
N PRO A 113 2.14 -13.88 5.98
CA PRO A 113 1.08 -14.88 6.02
C PRO A 113 -0.30 -14.20 6.03
N LYS A 114 -1.18 -14.67 5.14
CA LYS A 114 -2.61 -14.33 5.18
C LYS A 114 -3.21 -14.78 6.51
N GLN A 115 -4.16 -14.02 7.01
CA GLN A 115 -5.04 -14.48 8.08
C GLN A 115 -5.68 -15.83 7.69
N LYS A 116 -5.67 -16.77 8.64
CA LYS A 116 -6.40 -18.06 8.57
C LYS A 116 -7.37 -18.14 9.74
N ALA A 117 -8.35 -19.05 9.70
CA ALA A 117 -9.42 -19.14 10.70
C ALA A 117 -8.94 -19.18 12.17
N GLU A 118 -7.72 -19.66 12.41
CA GLU A 118 -7.14 -19.80 13.76
C GLU A 118 -6.01 -18.80 14.06
N LEU A 119 -5.63 -17.95 13.10
CA LEU A 119 -4.50 -17.03 13.26
C LEU A 119 -4.82 -15.64 12.68
N HIS A 120 -5.09 -14.71 13.59
CA HIS A 120 -5.13 -13.28 13.28
C HIS A 120 -3.71 -12.76 13.13
N THR A 121 -3.34 -12.27 11.94
CA THR A 121 -1.97 -11.81 11.65
C THR A 121 -1.81 -10.30 11.74
N GLY A 122 -2.90 -9.57 12.01
CA GLY A 122 -2.90 -8.13 12.17
C GLY A 122 -4.11 -7.45 11.55
N THR A 123 -4.20 -6.14 11.77
CA THR A 123 -5.34 -5.30 11.36
C THR A 123 -4.87 -4.07 10.61
N TYR A 124 -5.55 -3.75 9.50
CA TYR A 124 -5.46 -2.46 8.83
C TYR A 124 -6.55 -1.53 9.35
N HIS A 125 -6.19 -0.27 9.62
CA HIS A 125 -7.10 0.79 10.05
C HIS A 125 -7.00 2.00 9.10
N ALA A 126 -8.10 2.71 8.90
CA ALA A 126 -8.12 3.97 8.16
C ALA A 126 -9.08 4.99 8.76
N LEU A 127 -8.60 6.22 8.88
CA LEU A 127 -9.38 7.43 9.13
C LEU A 127 -8.61 8.58 8.46
N TYR A 128 -8.95 8.86 7.20
CA TYR A 128 -8.22 9.82 6.36
C TYR A 128 -7.97 11.15 7.10
N PRO A 129 -6.74 11.70 7.08
CA PRO A 129 -5.61 11.35 6.20
C PRO A 129 -4.64 10.31 6.76
N ARG A 130 -5.02 9.57 7.80
CA ARG A 130 -4.16 8.58 8.48
C ARG A 130 -4.69 7.15 8.30
N SER A 131 -3.78 6.21 8.11
CA SER A 131 -4.07 4.78 8.17
C SER A 131 -2.97 4.05 8.91
N TRP A 132 -3.26 2.85 9.40
CA TRP A 132 -2.33 2.07 10.21
C TRP A 132 -2.34 0.62 9.76
N PHE A 133 -1.17 0.00 9.80
CA PHE A 133 -1.03 -1.45 9.86
C PHE A 133 -0.59 -1.81 11.27
N VAL A 134 -1.29 -2.75 11.90
CA VAL A 134 -0.87 -3.38 13.16
C VAL A 134 -0.57 -4.83 12.84
N TYR A 135 0.65 -5.29 13.09
CA TYR A 135 1.09 -6.66 12.80
C TYR A 135 1.15 -7.45 14.11
N GLU A 136 0.46 -8.59 14.13
CA GLU A 136 0.19 -9.35 15.36
C GLU A 136 0.44 -10.84 15.12
N ASN A 137 0.92 -11.55 16.14
CA ASN A 137 1.02 -13.02 16.19
C ASN A 137 1.92 -13.69 15.12
N VAL A 138 2.60 -12.91 14.27
CA VAL A 138 3.61 -13.40 13.30
C VAL A 138 5.02 -13.16 13.84
N PHE A 139 5.25 -11.96 14.36
CA PHE A 139 6.49 -11.58 15.02
C PHE A 139 6.35 -11.69 16.53
N THR A 140 7.47 -11.89 17.23
CA THR A 140 7.54 -11.77 18.69
C THR A 140 7.40 -10.31 19.11
N ALA A 141 8.04 -9.42 18.36
CA ALA A 141 7.86 -7.98 18.48
C ALA A 141 6.47 -7.57 18.01
N GLN A 142 5.89 -6.60 18.72
CA GLN A 142 4.65 -5.98 18.32
C GLN A 142 4.98 -4.77 17.46
N LEU A 143 4.43 -4.71 16.25
CA LEU A 143 4.78 -3.71 15.25
C LEU A 143 3.54 -2.97 14.77
N SER A 144 3.65 -1.65 14.64
CA SER A 144 2.66 -0.84 13.95
C SER A 144 3.32 0.15 13.02
N CYS A 145 2.70 0.38 11.86
CA CYS A 145 3.10 1.38 10.89
C CYS A 145 1.93 2.32 10.68
N GLU A 146 2.04 3.55 11.17
CA GLU A 146 1.16 4.63 10.78
C GLU A 146 1.64 5.21 9.45
N GLN A 147 0.71 5.46 8.53
CA GLN A 147 1.00 6.09 7.25
C GLN A 147 0.03 7.22 6.95
N PHE A 148 0.57 8.34 6.45
CA PHE A 148 -0.22 9.51 6.11
C PHE A 148 0.51 10.45 5.15
N SER A 149 -0.26 11.36 4.55
CA SER A 149 0.26 12.57 3.92
C SER A 149 -0.21 13.79 4.72
N PRO A 150 0.54 14.91 4.69
CA PRO A 150 0.27 16.09 5.52
C PRO A 150 -0.95 16.91 5.04
N ILE A 151 -2.15 16.36 5.22
CA ILE A 151 -3.42 16.98 4.80
C ILE A 151 -4.12 17.58 6.02
N TRP A 152 -4.26 18.91 6.05
CA TRP A 152 -5.04 19.57 7.11
C TRP A 152 -5.66 20.89 6.64
N ALA A 153 -6.79 21.23 7.24
CA ALA A 153 -7.58 22.39 6.84
C ALA A 153 -6.80 23.71 7.02
N GLY A 154 -7.01 24.64 6.09
CA GLY A 154 -6.40 25.98 6.12
C GLY A 154 -4.91 26.01 5.76
N ASN A 155 -4.33 24.89 5.30
CA ASN A 155 -2.97 24.82 4.80
C ASN A 155 -2.96 24.50 3.30
N TYR A 156 -2.14 25.24 2.55
CA TYR A 156 -2.08 25.17 1.10
C TYR A 156 -0.69 24.82 0.57
N GLN A 157 0.27 24.58 1.47
CA GLN A 157 1.65 24.27 1.13
C GLN A 157 1.94 22.80 1.39
N GLU A 158 2.02 22.37 2.65
CA GLU A 158 2.26 20.97 2.99
C GLU A 158 1.16 20.05 2.44
N THR A 159 -0.09 20.53 2.45
CA THR A 159 -1.21 19.80 1.85
C THR A 159 -1.04 19.54 0.35
N SER A 160 -0.15 20.25 -0.36
CA SER A 160 0.16 20.00 -1.77
C SER A 160 1.41 19.13 -1.99
N TYR A 161 2.06 18.61 -0.95
CA TYR A 161 3.34 17.91 -1.10
C TYR A 161 3.18 16.48 -1.67
N PRO A 162 4.05 16.06 -2.60
CA PRO A 162 4.16 14.68 -3.06
C PRO A 162 4.90 13.80 -2.04
N VAL A 163 4.41 13.72 -0.81
CA VAL A 163 5.07 13.02 0.30
C VAL A 163 4.11 12.10 1.05
N ALA A 164 4.63 10.93 1.43
CA ALA A 164 4.02 10.02 2.37
C ALA A 164 4.98 9.77 3.53
N ILE A 165 4.46 9.73 4.74
CA ILE A 165 5.20 9.43 5.97
C ILE A 165 4.79 8.03 6.42
N PHE A 166 5.77 7.23 6.86
CA PHE A 166 5.57 5.90 7.44
C PHE A 166 6.24 5.87 8.81
N GLU A 167 5.46 6.08 9.86
CA GLU A 167 5.93 6.08 11.24
C GLU A 167 5.80 4.68 11.85
N TRP A 168 6.95 4.08 12.15
CA TRP A 168 7.04 2.74 12.71
C TRP A 168 7.21 2.79 14.22
N VAL A 169 6.40 1.99 14.92
CA VAL A 169 6.57 1.71 16.35
C VAL A 169 6.85 0.22 16.50
N ALA A 170 7.94 -0.11 17.18
CA ALA A 170 8.30 -1.48 17.54
C ALA A 170 8.36 -1.60 19.06
N HIS A 171 7.69 -2.62 19.60
CA HIS A 171 7.72 -2.94 21.02
C HIS A 171 8.15 -4.39 21.23
N ASN A 172 9.12 -4.59 22.12
CA ASN A 172 9.52 -5.91 22.58
C ASN A 172 8.73 -6.24 23.86
N PRO A 173 7.76 -7.17 23.81
CA PRO A 173 6.97 -7.55 24.97
C PRO A 173 7.67 -8.57 25.88
N THR A 174 8.92 -8.93 25.59
CA THR A 174 9.68 -9.98 26.27
C THR A 174 10.85 -9.41 27.06
N ASP A 175 11.42 -10.22 27.96
CA ASP A 175 12.64 -9.89 28.70
C ASP A 175 13.93 -10.27 27.92
N GLU A 176 13.79 -10.70 26.68
CA GLU A 176 14.86 -11.25 25.85
C GLU A 176 15.17 -10.29 24.69
N PRO A 177 16.43 -10.17 24.25
CA PRO A 177 16.75 -9.30 23.13
C PRO A 177 16.12 -9.83 21.83
N ILE A 178 15.54 -8.91 21.07
CA ILE A 178 15.05 -9.13 19.71
C ILE A 178 15.87 -8.26 18.76
N THR A 179 16.43 -8.86 17.72
CA THR A 179 17.04 -8.12 16.60
C THR A 179 15.96 -7.89 15.55
N LEU A 180 15.69 -6.62 15.22
CA LEU A 180 14.70 -6.24 14.21
C LEU A 180 15.33 -5.38 13.12
N SER A 181 14.92 -5.63 11.88
CA SER A 181 15.19 -4.72 10.76
C SER A 181 13.89 -4.43 10.02
N ILE A 182 13.69 -3.17 9.66
CA ILE A 182 12.61 -2.73 8.78
C ILE A 182 13.27 -2.23 7.50
N MET A 183 12.89 -2.80 6.36
CA MET A 183 13.38 -2.43 5.04
C MET A 183 12.25 -1.82 4.24
N PHE A 184 12.52 -0.72 3.54
CA PHE A 184 11.62 -0.17 2.54
C PHE A 184 12.28 -0.32 1.16
N THR A 185 11.65 -1.07 0.27
CA THR A 185 12.08 -1.23 -1.12
C THR A 185 11.14 -0.46 -2.03
N TRP A 186 11.70 0.14 -3.07
CA TRP A 186 10.92 0.92 -4.03
C TRP A 186 11.46 0.72 -5.45
N GLN A 187 10.56 0.49 -6.40
CA GLN A 187 10.93 0.35 -7.80
C GLN A 187 11.22 1.73 -8.39
N ASN A 188 12.26 1.82 -9.22
CA ASN A 188 12.45 3.01 -10.04
C ASN A 188 11.37 3.04 -11.13
N MET A 189 10.45 3.99 -11.02
CA MET A 189 9.28 4.16 -11.87
C MET A 189 9.32 5.44 -12.71
N ILE A 190 10.50 6.08 -12.81
CA ILE A 190 10.66 7.29 -13.60
C ILE A 190 10.27 7.01 -15.05
N GLY A 191 9.50 7.93 -15.65
CA GLY A 191 9.04 7.88 -17.03
C GLY A 191 7.79 7.05 -17.29
N TRP A 192 7.31 6.28 -16.31
CA TRP A 192 6.20 5.33 -16.52
C TRP A 192 4.82 5.99 -16.63
N PHE A 193 4.63 7.11 -15.93
CA PHE A 193 3.38 7.86 -15.85
C PHE A 193 3.36 8.99 -16.85
N THR A 194 3.42 8.63 -18.13
CA THR A 194 3.28 9.56 -19.25
C THR A 194 2.51 8.88 -20.36
N ASN A 195 1.61 9.62 -21.03
CA ASN A 195 0.90 9.08 -22.17
C ASN A 195 1.86 8.85 -23.35
N SER A 196 2.07 7.59 -23.72
CA SER A 196 2.90 7.22 -24.87
C SER A 196 2.20 7.42 -26.22
N VAL A 197 0.89 7.68 -26.23
CA VAL A 197 0.12 7.93 -27.44
C VAL A 197 0.33 9.38 -27.89
N LYS A 198 1.00 9.56 -29.04
CA LYS A 198 1.34 10.90 -29.57
C LYS A 198 0.12 11.75 -29.95
N THR A 199 -0.94 11.10 -30.43
CA THR A 199 -2.17 11.77 -30.87
C THR A 199 -3.39 11.04 -30.30
N PRO A 200 -3.66 11.19 -29.00
CA PRO A 200 -4.76 10.50 -28.33
C PRO A 200 -6.10 10.80 -29.00
N GLN A 201 -6.85 9.75 -29.33
CA GLN A 201 -8.20 9.90 -29.84
C GLN A 201 -9.19 9.94 -28.68
N VAL A 202 -10.20 10.81 -28.76
CA VAL A 202 -11.34 10.83 -27.83
C VAL A 202 -12.44 9.95 -28.39
N ARG A 203 -12.97 9.06 -27.56
CA ARG A 203 -14.09 8.18 -27.85
C ARG A 203 -15.18 8.39 -26.81
N VAL A 204 -16.41 8.12 -27.19
CA VAL A 204 -17.56 8.09 -26.27
C VAL A 204 -17.83 6.63 -25.93
N ARG A 205 -17.88 6.31 -24.63
CA ARG A 205 -18.20 4.97 -24.13
C ARG A 205 -19.70 4.69 -24.27
N ASP A 206 -20.11 3.44 -24.05
CA ASP A 206 -21.52 3.02 -24.09
C ASP A 206 -22.40 3.72 -23.02
N ASP A 207 -21.80 4.19 -21.93
CA ASP A 207 -22.46 5.02 -20.90
C ASP A 207 -22.56 6.52 -21.25
N GLY A 208 -22.07 6.92 -22.43
CA GLY A 208 -22.06 8.31 -22.90
C GLY A 208 -20.90 9.17 -22.37
N SER A 209 -20.01 8.62 -21.54
CA SER A 209 -18.84 9.36 -21.03
C SER A 209 -17.73 9.47 -22.08
N PRO A 210 -17.03 10.61 -22.17
CA PRO A 210 -15.84 10.74 -23.01
C PRO A 210 -14.65 10.05 -22.34
N VAL A 211 -13.83 9.37 -23.14
CA VAL A 211 -12.54 8.79 -22.75
C VAL A 211 -11.53 9.08 -23.85
N TYR A 212 -10.31 9.43 -23.48
CA TYR A 212 -9.22 9.49 -24.45
C TYR A 212 -8.29 8.29 -24.30
N GLU A 213 -7.54 8.01 -25.35
CA GLU A 213 -6.53 6.96 -25.32
C GLU A 213 -5.37 7.36 -24.41
N TYR A 214 -5.19 6.59 -23.33
CA TYR A 214 -4.03 6.69 -22.45
C TYR A 214 -3.31 5.35 -22.43
N LYS A 215 -2.00 5.38 -22.70
CA LYS A 215 -1.13 4.21 -22.58
C LYS A 215 0.10 4.61 -21.77
N PRO A 216 0.21 4.19 -20.49
CA PRO A 216 1.40 4.45 -19.70
C PRO A 216 2.59 3.67 -20.24
N ARG A 217 3.80 4.13 -19.92
CA ARG A 217 5.06 3.42 -20.17
C ARG A 217 5.38 2.46 -19.02
N TRP A 218 4.37 1.76 -18.53
CA TRP A 218 4.48 0.90 -17.36
C TRP A 218 5.53 -0.19 -17.56
N GLY A 219 6.50 -0.32 -16.65
CA GLY A 219 7.59 -1.29 -16.78
C GLY A 219 8.69 -0.88 -17.77
N GLU A 220 8.49 0.19 -18.55
CA GLU A 220 9.40 0.62 -19.60
C GLU A 220 10.38 1.65 -19.03
N SER A 221 11.49 1.16 -18.46
CA SER A 221 12.60 2.01 -17.97
C SER A 221 13.76 2.15 -18.95
N THR A 222 13.77 1.38 -20.05
CA THR A 222 14.82 1.48 -21.08
C THR A 222 14.83 2.88 -21.67
N ASP A 223 16.02 3.48 -21.73
CA ASP A 223 16.24 4.86 -22.20
C ASP A 223 15.54 5.96 -21.38
N ASN A 224 15.04 5.66 -20.17
CA ASN A 224 14.65 6.70 -19.22
C ASN A 224 15.90 7.27 -18.56
N PHE A 225 16.35 8.41 -19.06
CA PHE A 225 17.44 9.19 -18.46
C PHE A 225 16.85 10.22 -17.51
N ASN A 226 17.38 10.30 -16.30
CA ASN A 226 17.28 11.53 -15.51
C ASN A 226 18.21 12.54 -16.19
N LEU A 227 17.64 13.51 -16.92
CA LEU A 227 18.40 14.68 -17.39
C LEU A 227 18.78 15.58 -16.22
#